data_AF-A0A2E0UKI8-F1
#
_entry.id   AF-A0A2E0UKI8-F1
#
_cell.length_a   1.000
_cell.length_b   1.000
_cell.length_c   1.000
_cell.angle_alpha   90.00
_cell.angle_beta   90.00
_cell.angle_gamma   90.00
#
_symmetry.space_group_name_H-M   'P 1'
#
loop_
_entity.id
_entity.type
_entity.pdbx_description
1 polymer ?
#
loop_
_entity_poly.entity_id
_entity_poly.type
_entity_poly.pdbx_seq_one_letter_code
_entity_poly.pdbx_strand_id
1 'polypeptide(L)'
;MSLEELRAQVAAEESVESEEESGKVESLELEEDEAKADEPDENEDEPIELSEDFELELEGEPVSQQEPTPEEALIHKLSKERRKRKEEQSENEQLKKRLEELEKRLTQPAQQVQQPTQSHAGEPTFPDMYDPGIEGDRKKYDAAVKKYFADMEAYRNRHSEADKANADFRAQLDAMTKNLAVNAAKFATDNKVSVDRVANALNTATDDVDAATGIDGSFAYLLDSVGEGSERVAYYIGTNQAGRDQLKKLLEDDPKGLKAIAHMTRLAEKLKPKQAKQVSKAPEPDQAVKGDAVESASAKQLQKEYDAATKFDDLMKIRRKAREAGVKLITK
;
A
#
# COMPACT_ATOMS: atom_id res chain seq x y z
N MET A 1 12.56 -10.06 -19.10
CA MET A 1 12.12 -11.16 -18.22
C MET A 1 10.62 -11.25 -18.34
N SER A 2 10.08 -12.38 -18.77
CA SER A 2 8.63 -12.56 -18.82
C SER A 2 8.12 -12.94 -17.42
N LEU A 3 6.87 -12.60 -17.09
CA LEU A 3 6.30 -12.90 -15.77
C LEU A 3 6.10 -14.41 -15.54
N GLU A 4 6.13 -15.23 -16.59
CA GLU A 4 6.19 -16.69 -16.49
C GLU A 4 7.51 -17.16 -15.88
N GLU A 5 8.63 -16.53 -16.24
CA GLU A 5 9.95 -16.82 -15.63
C GLU A 5 9.98 -16.41 -14.15
N LEU A 6 9.28 -15.33 -13.80
CA LEU A 6 9.17 -14.84 -12.43
C LEU A 6 8.18 -15.67 -11.58
N ARG A 7 7.09 -16.17 -12.17
CA ARG A 7 6.21 -17.14 -11.52
C ARG A 7 6.92 -18.46 -11.27
N ALA A 8 7.79 -18.89 -12.19
CA ALA A 8 8.64 -20.06 -11.99
C ALA A 8 9.67 -19.83 -10.88
N GLN A 9 10.23 -18.63 -10.72
CA GLN A 9 11.10 -18.29 -9.59
C GLN A 9 10.35 -18.21 -8.26
N VAL A 10 9.17 -17.59 -8.22
CA VAL A 10 8.35 -17.53 -7.00
C VAL A 10 7.85 -18.91 -6.60
N ALA A 11 7.41 -19.75 -7.54
CA ALA A 11 7.04 -21.14 -7.25
C ALA A 11 8.24 -21.99 -6.83
N ALA A 12 9.45 -21.69 -7.34
CA ALA A 12 10.67 -22.36 -6.91
C ALA A 12 11.10 -21.93 -5.49
N GLU A 13 11.03 -20.64 -5.16
CA GLU A 13 11.33 -20.14 -3.81
C GLU A 13 10.29 -20.62 -2.78
N GLU A 14 9.01 -20.66 -3.15
CA GLU A 14 7.92 -21.19 -2.30
C GLU A 14 8.05 -22.72 -2.10
N SER A 15 8.61 -23.46 -3.07
CA SER A 15 8.92 -24.88 -2.91
C SER A 15 10.10 -25.15 -1.97
N VAL A 16 11.13 -24.29 -1.97
CA VAL A 16 12.32 -24.45 -1.11
C VAL A 16 11.99 -24.11 0.35
N GLU A 17 11.12 -23.13 0.60
CA GLU A 17 10.68 -22.79 1.96
C GLU A 17 9.70 -23.84 2.53
N SER A 18 8.98 -24.56 1.67
CA SER A 18 8.07 -25.65 2.08
C SER A 18 8.74 -27.02 2.31
N GLU A 19 9.96 -27.24 1.80
CA GLU A 19 10.71 -28.48 1.98
C GLU A 19 11.50 -28.53 3.31
N GLU A 20 11.81 -27.40 3.95
CA GLU A 20 12.46 -27.39 5.27
C GLU A 20 11.48 -27.56 6.45
N GLU A 21 10.17 -27.34 6.26
CA GLU A 21 9.17 -27.40 7.35
C GLU A 21 8.14 -28.55 7.27
N SER A 22 8.06 -29.33 6.17
CA SER A 22 7.03 -30.38 6.00
C SER A 22 7.51 -31.82 6.16
N GLY A 23 8.56 -32.03 6.96
CA GLY A 23 8.92 -33.34 7.51
C GLY A 23 7.94 -33.89 8.54
N LYS A 24 6.62 -33.76 8.35
CA LYS A 24 5.59 -34.50 9.11
C LYS A 24 4.20 -34.37 8.49
N VAL A 25 3.58 -35.54 8.28
CA VAL A 25 2.14 -35.82 8.08
C VAL A 25 1.59 -35.81 6.64
N GLU A 26 1.86 -36.91 5.95
CA GLU A 26 0.91 -37.86 5.34
C GLU A 26 -0.59 -37.47 5.14
N SER A 27 -0.99 -37.48 3.85
CA SER A 27 -2.33 -37.79 3.26
C SER A 27 -3.52 -36.84 3.45
N LEU A 28 -4.10 -36.32 2.35
CA LEU A 28 -5.40 -36.73 1.77
C LEU A 28 -5.81 -35.90 0.54
N GLU A 29 -6.44 -36.58 -0.42
CA GLU A 29 -6.91 -36.17 -1.75
C GLU A 29 -8.19 -35.28 -1.76
N LEU A 30 -8.29 -34.46 -2.83
CA LEU A 30 -9.44 -34.12 -3.71
C LEU A 30 -10.78 -33.62 -3.10
N GLU A 31 -11.25 -32.44 -3.53
CA GLU A 31 -12.33 -32.26 -4.55
C GLU A 31 -12.72 -30.78 -4.76
N GLU A 32 -13.16 -30.48 -5.98
CA GLU A 32 -13.68 -29.21 -6.52
C GLU A 32 -15.03 -28.81 -5.87
N ASP A 33 -15.37 -27.51 -5.83
CA ASP A 33 -16.60 -27.05 -6.48
C ASP A 33 -16.79 -25.51 -6.57
N GLU A 34 -17.62 -25.17 -7.54
CA GLU A 34 -17.88 -23.90 -8.23
C GLU A 34 -18.69 -22.78 -7.53
N ALA A 35 -18.49 -21.56 -8.07
CA ALA A 35 -19.49 -20.57 -8.51
C ALA A 35 -20.05 -19.44 -7.61
N LYS A 36 -19.81 -18.20 -8.13
CA LYS A 36 -20.73 -17.05 -8.40
C LYS A 36 -21.47 -16.37 -7.22
N ALA A 37 -21.85 -15.09 -7.25
CA ALA A 37 -21.63 -13.90 -8.09
C ALA A 37 -22.34 -12.71 -7.39
N ASP A 38 -22.01 -11.50 -7.87
CA ASP A 38 -22.81 -10.27 -7.93
C ASP A 38 -22.76 -9.20 -6.80
N GLU A 39 -22.31 -8.02 -7.26
CA GLU A 39 -22.49 -6.62 -6.82
C GLU A 39 -23.99 -6.20 -6.82
N PRO A 40 -24.39 -4.90 -6.72
CA PRO A 40 -23.75 -3.63 -6.29
C PRO A 40 -24.57 -3.01 -5.11
N ASP A 41 -24.33 -1.82 -4.53
CA ASP A 41 -24.59 -0.52 -5.13
C ASP A 41 -24.39 0.65 -4.13
N GLU A 42 -24.33 1.83 -4.72
CA GLU A 42 -24.13 3.21 -4.33
C GLU A 42 -24.75 3.78 -3.02
N ASN A 43 -24.05 4.82 -2.55
CA ASN A 43 -24.54 6.16 -2.17
C ASN A 43 -24.30 6.71 -0.75
N GLU A 44 -23.65 7.87 -0.81
CA GLU A 44 -23.87 9.12 -0.08
C GLU A 44 -23.21 9.40 1.27
N ASP A 45 -22.64 10.60 1.28
CA ASP A 45 -21.78 11.29 2.23
C ASP A 45 -22.50 11.68 3.53
N GLU A 46 -21.75 11.74 4.65
CA GLU A 46 -21.75 12.85 5.63
C GLU A 46 -20.74 12.60 6.79
N PRO A 47 -20.37 13.63 7.60
CA PRO A 47 -18.99 13.94 7.92
C PRO A 47 -18.40 13.24 9.14
N ILE A 48 -17.06 13.28 9.15
CA ILE A 48 -16.12 12.66 10.07
C ILE A 48 -16.06 13.45 11.39
N GLU A 49 -16.35 12.79 12.51
CA GLU A 49 -15.90 13.22 13.84
C GLU A 49 -14.87 12.24 14.40
N LEU A 50 -13.94 12.82 15.16
CA LEU A 50 -12.61 12.34 15.51
C LEU A 50 -12.63 11.05 16.36
N SER A 51 -11.74 10.13 16.00
CA SER A 51 -11.42 8.91 16.74
C SER A 51 -10.80 9.21 18.11
N GLU A 52 -11.50 8.86 19.18
CA GLU A 52 -10.90 8.63 20.49
C GLU A 52 -10.28 7.22 20.51
N ASP A 53 -8.96 7.20 20.66
CA ASP A 53 -8.14 6.01 20.88
C ASP A 53 -8.58 5.30 22.17
N PHE A 54 -9.34 4.21 22.03
CA PHE A 54 -9.67 3.31 23.13
C PHE A 54 -8.76 2.09 23.06
N GLU A 55 -7.62 2.18 23.76
CA GLU A 55 -6.68 1.08 23.94
C GLU A 55 -7.30 0.03 24.87
N LEU A 56 -7.61 -1.14 24.31
CA LEU A 56 -8.22 -2.30 24.95
C LEU A 56 -7.18 -2.96 25.88
N GLU A 57 -7.28 -2.74 27.20
CA GLU A 57 -6.48 -3.48 28.19
C GLU A 57 -6.95 -4.95 28.24
N LEU A 58 -6.00 -5.86 28.00
CA LEU A 58 -6.17 -7.31 28.01
C LEU A 58 -6.47 -7.79 29.45
N GLU A 59 -7.74 -8.07 29.76
CA GLU A 59 -8.10 -8.74 31.03
C GLU A 59 -7.67 -10.20 30.99
N GLY A 60 -6.62 -10.52 31.76
CA GLY A 60 -6.08 -11.86 31.81
C GLY A 60 -5.07 -12.10 32.93
N GLU A 61 -5.25 -11.54 34.13
CA GLU A 61 -4.62 -12.07 35.36
C GLU A 61 -5.28 -11.46 36.63
N PRO A 62 -5.57 -12.26 37.69
CA PRO A 62 -6.31 -11.78 38.85
C PRO A 62 -5.39 -11.05 39.83
N VAL A 63 -5.38 -9.71 39.78
CA VAL A 63 -4.72 -8.88 40.79
C VAL A 63 -5.70 -8.61 41.93
N SER A 64 -5.25 -8.95 43.15
CA SER A 64 -5.92 -8.73 44.42
C SER A 64 -6.60 -7.35 44.50
N GLN A 65 -7.91 -7.35 44.75
CA GLN A 65 -8.74 -6.15 44.96
C GLN A 65 -8.29 -5.40 46.22
N GLN A 66 -7.38 -4.45 46.07
CA GLN A 66 -7.32 -3.27 46.91
C GLN A 66 -7.54 -2.08 45.98
N GLU A 67 -8.74 -1.51 46.05
CA GLU A 67 -9.06 -0.26 45.36
C GLU A 67 -8.03 0.80 45.80
N PRO A 68 -7.23 1.36 44.87
CA PRO A 68 -6.24 2.35 45.23
C PRO A 68 -6.93 3.57 45.82
N THR A 69 -6.37 4.12 46.89
CA THR A 69 -6.93 5.32 47.51
C THR A 69 -6.92 6.50 46.51
N PRO A 70 -7.86 7.47 46.60
CA PRO A 70 -7.97 8.56 45.64
C PRO A 70 -6.67 9.36 45.45
N GLU A 71 -5.83 9.42 46.48
CA GLU A 71 -4.51 10.07 46.45
C GLU A 71 -3.49 9.27 45.63
N GLU A 72 -3.49 7.94 45.73
CA GLU A 72 -2.61 7.06 44.94
C GLU A 72 -3.01 7.07 43.46
N ALA A 73 -4.31 7.12 43.15
CA ALA A 73 -4.81 7.27 41.79
C ALA A 73 -4.39 8.61 41.15
N LEU A 74 -4.35 9.70 41.93
CA LEU A 74 -3.85 11.00 41.47
C LEU A 74 -2.34 10.98 41.20
N ILE A 75 -1.55 10.34 42.07
CA ILE A 75 -0.10 10.19 41.88
C ILE A 75 0.18 9.36 40.61
N HIS A 76 -0.58 8.30 40.37
CA HIS A 76 -0.45 7.46 39.17
C HIS A 76 -0.83 8.21 37.89
N LYS A 77 -1.89 9.04 37.91
CA LYS A 77 -2.23 9.91 36.77
C LYS A 77 -1.12 10.92 36.48
N LEU A 78 -0.57 11.53 37.52
CA LEU A 78 0.48 12.55 37.39
C LEU A 78 1.81 11.96 36.95
N SER A 79 2.14 10.72 37.35
CA SER A 79 3.31 10.00 36.84
C SER A 79 3.12 9.56 35.37
N LYS A 80 1.92 9.11 34.99
CA LYS A 80 1.55 8.78 33.61
C LYS A 80 1.65 10.00 32.69
N GLU A 81 1.15 11.16 33.10
CA GLU A 81 1.29 12.42 32.34
C GLU A 81 2.74 12.88 32.22
N ARG A 82 3.55 12.76 33.29
CA ARG A 82 4.98 13.08 33.23
C ARG A 82 5.74 12.16 32.29
N ARG A 83 5.35 10.89 32.19
CA ARG A 83 5.93 9.93 31.26
C ARG A 83 5.56 10.28 29.82
N LYS A 84 4.28 10.55 29.54
CA LYS A 84 3.81 11.02 28.22
C LYS A 84 4.56 12.28 27.76
N ARG A 85 4.70 13.30 28.62
CA ARG A 85 5.49 14.49 28.28
C ARG A 85 6.96 14.21 27.96
N LYS A 86 7.59 13.25 28.64
CA LYS A 86 8.98 12.87 28.35
C LYS A 86 9.08 12.12 27.02
N GLU A 87 8.12 11.25 26.73
CA GLU A 87 8.02 10.54 25.45
C GLU A 87 7.79 11.54 24.30
N GLU A 88 6.84 12.46 24.44
CA GLU A 88 6.60 13.56 23.49
C GLU A 88 7.83 14.46 23.30
N GLN A 89 8.56 14.79 24.38
CA GLN A 89 9.80 15.56 24.28
C GLN A 89 10.89 14.79 23.54
N SER A 90 11.02 13.48 23.80
CA SER A 90 11.99 12.63 23.10
C SER A 90 11.64 12.46 21.62
N GLU A 91 10.36 12.33 21.26
CA GLU A 91 9.91 12.32 19.87
C GLU A 91 10.16 13.66 19.19
N ASN A 92 9.86 14.78 19.84
CA ASN A 92 10.15 16.10 19.29
C ASN A 92 11.65 16.31 19.05
N GLU A 93 12.51 15.81 19.93
CA GLU A 93 13.97 15.84 19.73
C GLU A 93 14.42 14.93 18.58
N GLN A 94 13.83 13.73 18.45
CA GLN A 94 14.11 12.83 17.32
C GLN A 94 13.65 13.42 15.99
N LEU A 95 12.47 14.03 15.95
CA LEU A 95 11.92 14.71 14.77
C LEU A 95 12.77 15.91 14.39
N LYS A 96 13.24 16.72 15.35
CA LYS A 96 14.19 17.82 15.09
C LYS A 96 15.51 17.31 14.52
N LYS A 97 16.06 16.21 15.05
CA LYS A 97 17.27 15.59 14.50
C LYS A 97 17.06 15.07 13.07
N ARG A 98 15.93 14.42 12.80
CA ARG A 98 15.57 13.98 11.44
C ARG A 98 15.37 15.15 10.48
N LEU A 99 14.77 16.25 10.93
CA LEU A 99 14.63 17.46 10.13
C LEU A 99 15.99 18.09 9.84
N GLU A 100 16.88 18.21 10.83
CA GLU A 100 18.25 18.69 10.59
C GLU A 100 19.05 17.77 9.66
N GLU A 101 18.85 16.45 9.75
CA GLU A 101 19.49 15.47 8.87
C GLU A 101 18.96 15.56 7.44
N LEU A 102 17.64 15.72 7.27
CA LEU A 102 17.01 15.95 5.97
C LEU A 102 17.42 17.31 5.38
N GLU A 103 17.50 18.37 6.17
CA GLU A 103 17.99 19.69 5.74
C GLU A 103 19.46 19.62 5.31
N LYS A 104 20.31 18.86 6.03
CA LYS A 104 21.70 18.59 5.63
C LYS A 104 21.78 17.78 4.32
N ARG A 105 20.85 16.84 4.11
CA ARG A 105 20.75 16.06 2.87
C ARG A 105 20.23 16.88 1.68
N LEU A 106 19.39 17.88 1.93
CA LEU A 106 18.88 18.83 0.94
C LEU A 106 19.87 19.95 0.60
N THR A 107 20.76 20.30 1.52
CA THR A 107 21.83 21.30 1.29
C THR A 107 23.08 20.71 0.66
N GLN A 108 23.24 19.38 0.66
CA GLN A 108 24.05 18.72 -0.35
C GLN A 108 23.36 18.94 -1.70
N PRO A 109 24.08 19.34 -2.77
CA PRO A 109 23.47 19.48 -4.08
C PRO A 109 22.80 18.16 -4.40
N ALA A 110 21.47 18.21 -4.55
CA ALA A 110 20.68 17.07 -4.95
C ALA A 110 21.43 16.40 -6.11
N GLN A 111 21.84 15.15 -5.92
CA GLN A 111 22.15 14.27 -7.03
C GLN A 111 20.84 14.20 -7.81
N GLN A 112 20.69 15.14 -8.74
CA GLN A 112 19.76 14.98 -9.83
C GLN A 112 20.05 13.60 -10.38
N VAL A 113 19.00 12.84 -10.65
CA VAL A 113 19.05 11.68 -11.53
C VAL A 113 19.35 12.23 -12.94
N GLN A 114 20.53 12.82 -13.10
CA GLN A 114 21.14 13.04 -14.38
C GLN A 114 21.67 11.67 -14.73
N GLN A 115 21.12 11.04 -15.76
CA GLN A 115 21.96 10.17 -16.58
C GLN A 115 23.27 10.94 -16.79
N PRO A 116 24.43 10.36 -16.47
CA PRO A 116 25.68 11.08 -16.64
C PRO A 116 25.78 11.47 -18.11
N THR A 117 25.59 12.75 -18.40
CA THR A 117 25.93 13.31 -19.71
C THR A 117 27.36 12.94 -19.92
N GLN A 118 27.63 12.07 -20.90
CA GLN A 118 28.97 11.62 -21.19
C GLN A 118 29.82 12.86 -21.42
N SER A 119 30.64 13.18 -20.42
CA SER A 119 31.67 14.19 -20.55
C SER A 119 32.57 13.68 -21.67
N HIS A 120 32.42 14.24 -22.86
CA HIS A 120 33.27 14.00 -24.03
C HIS A 120 34.70 14.54 -23.82
N ALA A 121 35.29 14.33 -22.65
CA ALA A 121 36.72 14.43 -22.48
C ALA A 121 37.30 13.24 -23.25
N GLY A 122 37.74 13.50 -24.48
CA GLY A 122 38.36 12.49 -25.32
C GLY A 122 39.49 11.77 -24.57
N GLU A 123 39.68 10.50 -24.88
CA GLU A 123 40.75 9.68 -24.32
C GLU A 123 42.10 10.43 -24.45
N PRO A 124 42.90 10.52 -23.38
CA PRO A 124 44.22 11.14 -23.45
C PRO A 124 45.03 10.46 -24.56
N THR A 125 45.59 11.24 -25.48
CA THR A 125 46.45 10.72 -26.55
C THR A 125 47.89 10.65 -26.09
N PHE A 126 48.59 9.56 -26.42
CA PHE A 126 49.99 9.40 -26.06
C PHE A 126 50.85 10.48 -26.76
N PRO A 127 51.69 11.26 -26.04
CA PRO A 127 52.50 12.31 -26.65
C PRO A 127 53.55 11.75 -27.62
N ASP A 128 53.69 12.38 -28.79
CA ASP A 128 54.79 12.11 -29.74
C ASP A 128 55.92 13.14 -29.56
N MET A 129 57.16 12.73 -29.83
CA MET A 129 58.36 13.57 -29.73
C MET A 129 58.33 14.76 -30.71
N TYR A 130 57.52 14.67 -31.77
CA TYR A 130 57.34 15.71 -32.78
C TYR A 130 56.03 16.50 -32.61
N ASP A 131 55.29 16.31 -31.52
CA ASP A 131 54.06 17.04 -31.28
C ASP A 131 54.31 18.56 -31.16
N PRO A 132 53.34 19.39 -31.59
CA PRO A 132 53.41 20.84 -31.42
C PRO A 132 53.62 21.20 -29.95
N GLY A 133 54.78 21.77 -29.63
CA GLY A 133 55.19 22.15 -28.26
C GLY A 133 56.29 21.29 -27.64
N ILE A 134 56.57 20.09 -28.17
CA ILE A 134 57.70 19.24 -27.76
C ILE A 134 58.90 19.46 -28.68
N GLU A 135 58.66 19.56 -30.00
CA GLU A 135 59.66 19.96 -31.01
C GLU A 135 61.01 19.23 -30.94
N GLY A 136 61.01 17.94 -30.57
CA GLY A 136 62.22 17.13 -30.44
C GLY A 136 63.03 17.36 -29.15
N ASP A 137 62.57 18.19 -28.22
CA ASP A 137 63.22 18.37 -26.92
C ASP A 137 62.88 17.22 -25.97
N ARG A 138 63.89 16.40 -25.68
CA ARG A 138 63.77 15.22 -24.81
C ARG A 138 63.23 15.54 -23.41
N LYS A 139 63.57 16.71 -22.85
CA LYS A 139 63.06 17.09 -21.51
C LYS A 139 61.58 17.43 -21.53
N LYS A 140 61.11 18.07 -22.60
CA LYS A 140 59.69 18.38 -22.79
C LYS A 140 58.89 17.12 -23.07
N TYR A 141 59.46 16.19 -23.84
CA TYR A 141 58.88 14.87 -24.08
C TYR A 141 58.72 14.09 -22.76
N ASP A 142 59.77 13.98 -21.94
CA ASP A 142 59.70 13.28 -20.66
C ASP A 142 58.65 13.89 -19.71
N ALA A 143 58.50 15.22 -19.71
CA ALA A 143 57.47 15.91 -18.94
C ALA A 143 56.05 15.65 -19.48
N ALA A 144 55.88 15.65 -20.81
CA ALA A 144 54.61 15.34 -21.46
C ALA A 144 54.16 13.89 -21.20
N VAL A 145 55.09 12.93 -21.26
CA VAL A 145 54.83 11.52 -20.96
C VAL A 145 54.38 11.35 -19.51
N LYS A 146 55.02 12.02 -18.53
CA LYS A 146 54.59 11.99 -17.13
C LYS A 146 53.19 12.57 -16.95
N LYS A 147 52.88 13.67 -17.64
CA LYS A 147 51.56 14.29 -17.61
C LYS A 147 50.50 13.36 -18.20
N TYR A 148 50.80 12.70 -19.32
CA TYR A 148 49.91 11.71 -19.93
C TYR A 148 49.55 10.57 -18.97
N PHE A 149 50.51 10.01 -18.24
CA PHE A 149 50.21 8.95 -17.27
C PHE A 149 49.30 9.44 -16.14
N ALA A 150 49.53 10.66 -15.63
CA ALA A 150 48.65 11.27 -14.62
C ALA A 150 47.24 11.53 -15.17
N ASP A 151 47.14 12.04 -16.40
CA ASP A 151 45.87 12.30 -17.08
C ASP A 151 45.13 10.99 -17.40
N MET A 152 45.85 9.92 -17.75
CA MET A 152 45.31 8.59 -18.01
C MET A 152 44.80 7.90 -16.73
N GLU A 153 45.50 8.03 -15.60
CA GLU A 153 44.99 7.57 -14.30
C GLU A 153 43.71 8.33 -13.91
N ALA A 154 43.69 9.66 -14.08
CA ALA A 154 42.49 10.45 -13.83
C ALA A 154 41.33 10.07 -14.76
N TYR A 155 41.60 9.81 -16.05
CA TYR A 155 40.61 9.35 -17.02
C TYR A 155 40.04 7.98 -16.62
N ARG A 156 40.89 7.02 -16.27
CA ARG A 156 40.48 5.68 -15.80
C ARG A 156 39.65 5.75 -14.53
N ASN A 157 40.03 6.59 -13.57
CA ASN A 157 39.27 6.75 -12.33
C ASN A 157 37.89 7.33 -12.61
N ARG A 158 37.78 8.37 -13.44
CA ARG A 158 36.49 8.97 -13.81
C ARG A 158 35.59 7.99 -14.58
N HIS A 159 36.15 7.26 -15.54
CA HIS A 159 35.39 6.25 -16.28
C HIS A 159 34.96 5.09 -15.40
N SER A 160 35.85 4.59 -14.53
CA SER A 160 35.49 3.52 -13.60
C SER A 160 34.44 3.96 -12.59
N GLU A 161 34.48 5.20 -12.09
CA GLU A 161 33.45 5.76 -11.21
C GLU A 161 32.11 5.89 -11.93
N ALA A 162 32.11 6.37 -13.18
CA ALA A 162 30.90 6.46 -13.99
C ALA A 162 30.31 5.07 -14.31
N ASP A 163 31.16 4.09 -14.64
CA ASP A 163 30.73 2.72 -14.92
C ASP A 163 30.16 2.04 -13.66
N LYS A 164 30.80 2.25 -12.50
CA LYS A 164 30.29 1.77 -11.21
C LYS A 164 28.97 2.43 -10.86
N ALA A 165 28.86 3.75 -10.97
CA ALA A 165 27.61 4.47 -10.70
C ALA A 165 26.48 4.00 -11.62
N ASN A 166 26.76 3.75 -12.89
CA ASN A 166 25.78 3.20 -13.83
C ASN A 166 25.37 1.76 -13.47
N ALA A 167 26.34 0.92 -13.06
CA ALA A 167 26.05 -0.45 -12.61
C ALA A 167 25.21 -0.45 -11.33
N ASP A 168 25.55 0.38 -10.36
CA ASP A 168 24.82 0.53 -9.09
C ASP A 168 23.40 1.04 -9.34
N PHE A 169 23.23 2.03 -10.22
CA PHE A 169 21.91 2.54 -10.60
C PHE A 169 21.04 1.47 -11.26
N ARG A 170 21.62 0.69 -12.19
CA ARG A 170 20.90 -0.43 -12.83
C ARG A 170 20.52 -1.50 -11.81
N ALA A 171 21.42 -1.84 -10.90
CA ALA A 171 21.14 -2.81 -9.84
C ALA A 171 20.02 -2.32 -8.89
N GLN A 172 19.98 -1.02 -8.58
CA GLN A 172 18.90 -0.41 -7.80
C GLN A 172 17.55 -0.47 -8.55
N LEU A 173 17.52 -0.11 -9.83
CA LEU A 173 16.31 -0.22 -10.64
C LEU A 173 15.81 -1.67 -10.76
N ASP A 174 16.72 -2.62 -10.95
CA ASP A 174 16.39 -4.05 -10.98
C ASP A 174 15.82 -4.52 -9.63
N ALA A 175 16.33 -4.01 -8.50
CA ALA A 175 15.78 -4.34 -7.19
C ALA A 175 14.38 -3.74 -6.98
N MET A 176 14.17 -2.46 -7.36
CA MET A 176 12.88 -1.79 -7.26
C MET A 176 11.81 -2.49 -8.10
N THR A 177 12.15 -2.85 -9.34
CA THR A 177 11.23 -3.55 -10.25
C THR A 177 10.89 -4.96 -9.77
N LYS A 178 11.86 -5.69 -9.19
CA LYS A 178 11.59 -6.99 -8.55
C LYS A 178 10.64 -6.86 -7.36
N ASN A 179 10.89 -5.91 -6.46
CA ASN A 179 10.01 -5.68 -5.30
C ASN A 179 8.59 -5.31 -5.74
N LEU A 180 8.48 -4.45 -6.76
CA LEU A 180 7.20 -4.07 -7.34
C LEU A 180 6.48 -5.28 -7.96
N ALA A 181 7.20 -6.18 -8.64
CA ALA A 181 6.62 -7.39 -9.22
C ALA A 181 6.10 -8.35 -8.13
N VAL A 182 6.85 -8.53 -7.04
CA VAL A 182 6.42 -9.34 -5.88
C VAL A 182 5.16 -8.73 -5.25
N ASN A 183 5.15 -7.42 -5.02
CA ASN A 183 4.00 -6.74 -4.44
C ASN A 183 2.79 -6.75 -5.37
N ALA A 184 3.00 -6.63 -6.69
CA ALA A 184 1.95 -6.72 -7.69
C ALA A 184 1.35 -8.13 -7.78
N ALA A 185 2.17 -9.18 -7.65
CA ALA A 185 1.69 -10.55 -7.57
C ALA A 185 0.82 -10.79 -6.34
N LYS A 186 1.27 -10.32 -5.16
CA LYS A 186 0.48 -10.35 -3.92
C LYS A 186 -0.83 -9.56 -4.04
N PHE A 187 -0.78 -8.37 -4.65
CA PHE A 187 -1.97 -7.58 -4.91
C PHE A 187 -2.98 -8.30 -5.81
N ALA A 188 -2.49 -8.97 -6.85
CA ALA A 188 -3.33 -9.76 -7.76
C ALA A 188 -4.04 -10.90 -7.04
N THR A 189 -3.34 -11.63 -6.16
CA THR A 189 -3.93 -12.70 -5.35
C THR A 189 -4.95 -12.16 -4.35
N ASP A 190 -4.60 -11.10 -3.61
CA ASP A 190 -5.45 -10.54 -2.55
C ASP A 190 -6.76 -9.95 -3.10
N ASN A 191 -6.70 -9.35 -4.29
CA ASN A 191 -7.83 -8.67 -4.92
C ASN A 191 -8.52 -9.52 -6.01
N LYS A 192 -8.11 -10.79 -6.17
CA LYS A 192 -8.65 -11.72 -7.18
C LYS A 192 -8.61 -11.14 -8.60
N VAL A 193 -7.54 -10.41 -8.93
CA VAL A 193 -7.30 -9.84 -10.26
C VAL A 193 -6.36 -10.77 -11.03
N SER A 194 -6.58 -10.93 -12.34
CA SER A 194 -5.64 -11.66 -13.19
C SER A 194 -4.25 -11.00 -13.16
N VAL A 195 -3.21 -11.82 -12.94
CA VAL A 195 -1.80 -11.38 -12.95
C VAL A 195 -1.45 -10.70 -14.27
N ASP A 196 -1.94 -11.23 -15.41
CA ASP A 196 -1.72 -10.64 -16.73
C ASP A 196 -2.33 -9.25 -16.86
N ARG A 197 -3.49 -9.02 -16.22
CA ARG A 197 -4.13 -7.70 -16.22
C ARG A 197 -3.32 -6.70 -15.40
N VAL A 198 -2.80 -7.12 -14.26
CA VAL A 198 -1.93 -6.28 -13.42
C VAL A 198 -0.61 -5.97 -14.14
N ALA A 199 -0.03 -6.97 -14.81
CA ALA A 199 1.16 -6.84 -15.63
C ALA A 199 0.98 -5.84 -16.78
N ASN A 200 -0.11 -5.98 -17.54
CA ASN A 200 -0.41 -5.09 -18.65
C ASN A 200 -0.63 -3.67 -18.17
N ALA A 201 -1.31 -3.48 -17.03
CA ALA A 201 -1.49 -2.17 -16.41
C ALA A 201 -0.13 -1.55 -16.02
N LEU A 202 0.76 -2.32 -15.38
CA LEU A 202 2.10 -1.91 -15.00
C LEU A 202 2.98 -1.53 -16.21
N ASN A 203 2.99 -2.36 -17.25
CA ASN A 203 3.75 -2.07 -18.47
C ASN A 203 3.23 -0.81 -19.16
N THR A 204 1.91 -0.70 -19.29
CA THR A 204 1.29 0.50 -19.89
C THR A 204 1.64 1.76 -19.10
N ALA A 205 1.60 1.70 -17.76
CA ALA A 205 1.96 2.85 -16.93
C ALA A 205 3.45 3.19 -17.02
N THR A 206 4.33 2.19 -17.01
CA THR A 206 5.78 2.37 -17.15
C THR A 206 6.12 3.00 -18.49
N ASP A 207 5.63 2.43 -19.59
CA ASP A 207 5.91 2.92 -20.94
C ASP A 207 5.44 4.38 -21.12
N ASP A 208 4.26 4.70 -20.61
CA ASP A 208 3.70 6.05 -20.73
C ASP A 208 4.41 7.10 -19.89
N VAL A 209 4.87 6.73 -18.69
CA VAL A 209 5.55 7.64 -17.77
C VAL A 209 7.00 7.83 -18.21
N ASP A 210 7.68 6.76 -18.61
CA ASP A 210 9.05 6.82 -19.14
C ASP A 210 9.10 7.61 -20.46
N ALA A 211 8.07 7.49 -21.31
CA ALA A 211 7.94 8.33 -22.50
C ALA A 211 7.72 9.82 -22.15
N ALA A 212 7.04 10.13 -21.04
CA ALA A 212 6.80 11.51 -20.62
C ALA A 212 8.03 12.15 -19.97
N THR A 213 8.82 11.37 -19.22
CA THR A 213 10.03 11.86 -18.53
C THR A 213 11.28 11.78 -19.40
N GLY A 214 11.30 10.89 -20.40
CA GLY A 214 12.50 10.55 -21.17
C GLY A 214 13.53 9.75 -20.36
N ILE A 215 13.12 9.18 -19.22
CA ILE A 215 13.99 8.45 -18.29
C ILE A 215 13.42 7.05 -18.11
N ASP A 216 14.18 6.05 -18.56
CA ASP A 216 13.82 4.64 -18.35
C ASP A 216 13.77 4.29 -16.85
N GLY A 217 12.71 3.61 -16.43
CA GLY A 217 12.51 3.19 -15.04
C GLY A 217 12.06 4.31 -14.10
N SER A 218 11.68 5.47 -14.64
CA SER A 218 11.22 6.61 -13.84
C SER A 218 9.97 6.26 -13.03
N PHE A 219 9.06 5.45 -13.59
CA PHE A 219 7.86 5.03 -12.89
C PHE A 219 8.16 4.11 -11.70
N ALA A 220 9.10 3.17 -11.86
CA ALA A 220 9.53 2.28 -10.77
C ALA A 220 10.14 3.08 -9.61
N TYR A 221 10.95 4.10 -9.91
CA TYR A 221 11.50 5.01 -8.91
C TYR A 221 10.42 5.81 -8.15
N LEU A 222 9.41 6.32 -8.87
CA LEU A 222 8.29 7.03 -8.26
C LEU A 222 7.47 6.12 -7.34
N LEU A 223 7.26 4.87 -7.75
CA LEU A 223 6.52 3.88 -6.97
C LEU A 223 7.29 3.42 -5.72
N ASP A 224 8.60 3.20 -5.82
CA ASP A 224 9.45 2.87 -4.67
C ASP A 224 9.41 3.99 -3.62
N SER A 225 9.42 5.25 -4.08
CA SER A 225 9.29 6.44 -3.22
C SER A 225 7.94 6.55 -2.50
N VAL A 226 6.89 5.95 -3.05
CA VAL A 226 5.56 5.88 -2.42
C VAL A 226 5.53 4.79 -1.34
N GLY A 227 6.26 3.70 -1.53
CA GLY A 227 6.35 2.59 -0.58
C GLY A 227 5.11 1.71 -0.57
N GLU A 228 4.47 1.57 0.59
CA GLU A 228 3.30 0.72 0.77
C GLU A 228 2.09 1.25 -0.01
N GLY A 229 1.43 0.41 -0.80
CA GLY A 229 0.33 0.86 -1.67
C GLY A 229 0.78 1.24 -3.08
N SER A 230 2.07 1.17 -3.38
CA SER A 230 2.61 1.39 -4.72
C SER A 230 1.99 0.46 -5.75
N GLU A 231 1.73 -0.81 -5.41
CA GLU A 231 1.08 -1.79 -6.28
C GLU A 231 -0.34 -1.38 -6.70
N ARG A 232 -1.12 -0.82 -5.78
CA ARG A 232 -2.47 -0.31 -6.02
C ARG A 232 -2.45 0.93 -6.91
N VAL A 233 -1.51 1.84 -6.63
CA VAL A 233 -1.32 3.04 -7.44
C VAL A 233 -0.87 2.67 -8.84
N ALA A 234 0.05 1.72 -8.99
CA ALA A 234 0.53 1.22 -10.27
C ALA A 234 -0.62 0.64 -11.10
N TYR A 235 -1.45 -0.20 -10.48
CA TYR A 235 -2.63 -0.75 -11.12
C TYR A 235 -3.64 0.32 -11.52
N TYR A 236 -3.92 1.29 -10.64
CA TYR A 236 -4.84 2.40 -10.93
C TYR A 236 -4.35 3.25 -12.10
N ILE A 237 -3.08 3.65 -12.12
CA ILE A 237 -2.50 4.48 -13.19
C ILE A 237 -2.46 3.70 -14.52
N GLY A 238 -2.19 2.39 -14.46
CA GLY A 238 -2.19 1.51 -15.62
C GLY A 238 -3.57 1.27 -16.22
N THR A 239 -4.62 1.28 -15.40
CA THR A 239 -6.00 1.04 -15.86
C THR A 239 -6.80 2.32 -16.13
N ASN A 240 -6.46 3.42 -15.46
CA ASN A 240 -7.19 4.68 -15.54
C ASN A 240 -6.41 5.76 -16.30
N GLN A 241 -6.91 6.11 -17.48
CA GLN A 241 -6.30 7.15 -18.33
C GLN A 241 -6.26 8.52 -17.63
N ALA A 242 -7.32 8.91 -16.91
CA ALA A 242 -7.37 10.23 -16.25
C ALA A 242 -6.32 10.35 -15.14
N GLY A 243 -6.11 9.27 -14.37
CA GLY A 243 -5.06 9.22 -13.36
C GLY A 243 -3.66 9.31 -13.97
N ARG A 244 -3.46 8.67 -15.12
CA ARG A 244 -2.21 8.72 -15.89
C ARG A 244 -1.94 10.10 -16.47
N ASP A 245 -2.93 10.74 -17.09
CA ASP A 245 -2.81 12.09 -17.65
C ASP A 245 -2.52 13.11 -16.55
N GLN A 246 -3.12 12.95 -15.37
CA GLN A 246 -2.81 13.80 -14.22
C GLN A 246 -1.37 13.58 -13.73
N LEU A 247 -0.89 12.34 -13.67
CA LEU A 247 0.50 12.07 -13.33
C LEU A 247 1.46 12.72 -14.36
N LYS A 248 1.18 12.57 -15.66
CA LYS A 248 1.97 13.20 -16.72
C LYS A 248 2.04 14.73 -16.56
N LYS A 249 0.90 15.39 -16.32
CA LYS A 249 0.86 16.84 -16.04
C LYS A 249 1.69 17.22 -14.81
N LEU A 250 1.63 16.43 -13.75
CA LEU A 250 2.41 16.71 -12.53
C LEU A 250 3.92 16.54 -12.76
N LEU A 251 4.32 15.64 -13.65
CA LEU A 251 5.72 15.45 -14.05
C LEU A 251 6.21 16.55 -15.00
N GLU A 252 5.33 17.04 -15.89
CA GLU A 252 5.60 18.24 -16.71
C GLU A 252 5.79 19.49 -15.84
N ASP A 253 4.95 19.66 -14.82
CA ASP A 253 4.99 20.79 -13.88
C ASP A 253 6.14 20.72 -12.86
N ASP A 254 6.64 19.51 -12.59
CA ASP A 254 7.73 19.26 -11.66
C ASP A 254 8.60 18.08 -12.15
N PRO A 255 9.67 18.38 -12.91
CA PRO A 255 10.58 17.35 -13.42
C PRO A 255 11.31 16.55 -12.34
N LYS A 256 11.31 17.03 -11.08
CA LYS A 256 11.88 16.28 -9.96
C LYS A 256 10.93 15.22 -9.41
N GLY A 257 9.67 15.23 -9.84
CA GLY A 257 8.66 14.24 -9.46
C GLY A 257 8.11 14.37 -8.04
N LEU A 258 8.43 15.43 -7.28
CA LEU A 258 7.96 15.56 -5.90
C LEU A 258 6.44 15.73 -5.83
N LYS A 259 5.88 16.55 -6.73
CA LYS A 259 4.41 16.69 -6.83
C LYS A 259 3.73 15.40 -7.26
N ALA A 260 4.37 14.66 -8.17
CA ALA A 260 3.91 13.35 -8.62
C ALA A 260 3.88 12.34 -7.47
N ILE A 261 4.97 12.23 -6.71
CA ILE A 261 5.07 11.36 -5.52
C ILE A 261 3.99 11.74 -4.50
N ALA A 262 3.83 13.03 -4.17
CA ALA A 262 2.82 13.49 -3.21
C ALA A 262 1.38 13.20 -3.67
N HIS A 263 1.13 13.21 -4.98
CA HIS A 263 -0.17 12.80 -5.52
C HIS A 263 -0.36 11.28 -5.45
N MET A 264 0.67 10.51 -5.78
CA MET A 264 0.66 9.05 -5.73
C MET A 264 0.52 8.52 -4.31
N THR A 265 1.13 9.13 -3.30
CA THR A 265 0.94 8.75 -1.88
C THR A 265 -0.50 8.99 -1.43
N ARG A 266 -1.10 10.13 -1.81
CA ARG A 266 -2.53 10.39 -1.56
C ARG A 266 -3.44 9.39 -2.28
N LEU A 267 -3.07 8.97 -3.49
CA LEU A 267 -3.79 7.91 -4.20
C LEU A 267 -3.63 6.58 -3.47
N ALA A 268 -2.43 6.22 -3.01
CA ALA A 268 -2.21 4.99 -2.25
C ALA A 268 -3.10 4.92 -1.01
N GLU A 269 -3.25 6.02 -0.28
CA GLU A 269 -4.15 6.12 0.87
C GLU A 269 -5.63 5.99 0.47
N LYS A 270 -6.05 6.67 -0.59
CA LYS A 270 -7.45 6.60 -1.09
C LYS A 270 -7.83 5.23 -1.61
N LEU A 271 -6.86 4.51 -2.18
CA LEU A 271 -7.02 3.17 -2.73
C LEU A 271 -6.84 2.08 -1.65
N LYS A 272 -6.66 2.44 -0.37
CA LYS A 272 -6.69 1.44 0.70
C LYS A 272 -8.05 0.76 0.74
N PRO A 273 -8.11 -0.58 0.83
CA PRO A 273 -9.37 -1.27 0.97
C PRO A 273 -10.05 -0.71 2.21
N LYS A 274 -11.26 -0.15 2.04
CA LYS A 274 -12.07 0.27 3.18
C LYS A 274 -12.29 -0.98 4.03
N GLN A 275 -11.67 -1.04 5.21
CA GLN A 275 -12.02 -2.09 6.15
C GLN A 275 -13.53 -2.01 6.34
N ALA A 276 -14.22 -3.14 6.12
CA ALA A 276 -15.65 -3.21 6.33
C ALA A 276 -15.91 -2.63 7.72
N LYS A 277 -16.67 -1.52 7.79
CA LYS A 277 -17.01 -0.88 9.06
C LYS A 277 -17.40 -2.01 10.00
N GLN A 278 -16.65 -2.20 11.09
CA GLN A 278 -17.07 -3.12 12.13
C GLN A 278 -18.41 -2.58 12.62
N VAL A 279 -19.50 -3.15 12.11
CA VAL A 279 -20.82 -2.91 12.64
C VAL A 279 -20.70 -3.40 14.07
N SER A 280 -20.68 -2.45 15.02
CA SER A 280 -20.63 -2.81 16.42
C SER A 280 -21.79 -3.78 16.64
N LYS A 281 -21.47 -5.00 17.06
CA LYS A 281 -22.46 -5.92 17.59
C LYS A 281 -22.85 -5.37 18.97
N ALA A 282 -23.49 -4.21 18.97
CA ALA A 282 -24.26 -3.79 20.12
C ALA A 282 -25.19 -4.98 20.46
N PRO A 283 -25.33 -5.32 21.76
CA PRO A 283 -26.26 -6.36 22.17
C PRO A 283 -27.62 -6.09 21.50
N GLU A 284 -28.26 -7.12 20.98
CA GLU A 284 -29.61 -6.98 20.46
C GLU A 284 -30.46 -6.27 21.52
N PRO A 285 -31.22 -5.22 21.15
CA PRO A 285 -32.06 -4.52 22.10
C PRO A 285 -32.94 -5.54 22.83
N ASP A 286 -33.02 -5.41 24.17
CA ASP A 286 -33.84 -6.28 25.00
C ASP A 286 -35.20 -6.48 24.35
N GLN A 287 -35.62 -7.76 24.27
CA GLN A 287 -36.86 -8.18 23.62
C GLN A 287 -37.97 -7.18 23.93
N ALA A 288 -38.53 -6.59 22.87
CA ALA A 288 -39.58 -5.59 22.97
C ALA A 288 -40.61 -6.02 24.01
N VAL A 289 -40.68 -5.26 25.10
CA VAL A 289 -41.69 -5.43 26.14
C VAL A 289 -43.02 -5.54 25.42
N LYS A 290 -43.70 -6.70 25.57
CA LYS A 290 -45.02 -6.97 25.00
C LYS A 290 -46.03 -6.00 25.62
N GLY A 291 -46.06 -4.78 25.11
CA GLY A 291 -47.15 -3.85 25.24
C GLY A 291 -48.28 -4.31 24.33
N ASP A 292 -49.46 -4.43 24.91
CA ASP A 292 -50.69 -4.80 24.23
C ASP A 292 -50.92 -3.99 22.94
N ALA A 293 -51.46 -4.71 21.94
CA ALA A 293 -52.06 -4.16 20.72
C ALA A 293 -51.13 -3.50 19.69
N VAL A 294 -50.10 -4.22 19.22
CA VAL A 294 -49.62 -4.00 17.85
C VAL A 294 -50.44 -4.90 16.92
N GLU A 295 -51.28 -4.28 16.10
CA GLU A 295 -51.95 -4.93 14.97
C GLU A 295 -50.89 -5.41 13.96
N SER A 296 -50.29 -6.57 14.22
CA SER A 296 -49.38 -7.21 13.29
C SER A 296 -50.10 -7.43 11.95
N ALA A 297 -49.38 -7.32 10.83
CA ALA A 297 -49.96 -7.52 9.49
C ALA A 297 -50.67 -8.89 9.35
N SER A 298 -50.19 -9.90 10.09
CA SER A 298 -50.82 -11.22 10.21
C SER A 298 -52.17 -11.20 10.95
N ALA A 299 -52.35 -10.35 11.96
CA ALA A 299 -53.62 -10.17 12.64
C ALA A 299 -54.71 -9.61 11.70
N LYS A 300 -54.36 -8.63 10.85
CA LYS A 300 -55.28 -8.06 9.87
C LYS A 300 -55.67 -9.07 8.78
N GLN A 301 -54.75 -9.93 8.37
CA GLN A 301 -55.03 -11.00 7.40
C GLN A 301 -55.97 -12.05 8.00
N LEU A 302 -55.72 -12.52 9.22
CA LEU A 302 -56.58 -13.50 9.90
C LEU A 302 -57.98 -12.96 10.18
N GLN A 303 -58.10 -11.66 10.49
CA GLN A 303 -59.42 -11.03 10.65
C GLN A 303 -60.18 -10.96 9.31
N LYS A 304 -59.50 -10.64 8.20
CA LYS A 304 -60.13 -10.64 6.86
C LYS A 304 -60.57 -12.04 6.44
N GLU A 305 -59.76 -13.06 6.69
CA GLU A 305 -60.13 -14.46 6.43
C GLU A 305 -61.33 -14.90 7.28
N TYR A 306 -61.36 -14.48 8.56
CA TYR A 306 -62.46 -14.75 9.47
C TYR A 306 -63.77 -14.06 9.02
N ASP A 307 -63.70 -12.80 8.59
CA ASP A 307 -64.86 -12.04 8.11
C ASP A 307 -65.39 -12.54 6.75
N ALA A 308 -64.53 -13.15 5.93
CA ALA A 308 -64.90 -13.71 4.63
C ALA A 308 -65.42 -15.16 4.71
N ALA A 309 -65.11 -15.88 5.79
CA ALA A 309 -65.52 -17.27 5.97
C ALA A 309 -67.00 -17.38 6.35
N THR A 310 -67.78 -18.12 5.55
CA THR A 310 -69.22 -18.36 5.79
C THR A 310 -69.53 -19.75 6.33
N LYS A 311 -68.57 -20.68 6.25
CA LYS A 311 -68.71 -22.06 6.74
C LYS A 311 -68.14 -22.20 8.15
N PHE A 312 -68.86 -22.92 9.02
CA PHE A 312 -68.50 -23.10 10.43
C PHE A 312 -67.13 -23.75 10.63
N ASP A 313 -66.80 -24.75 9.83
CA ASP A 313 -65.52 -25.46 9.93
C ASP A 313 -64.31 -24.57 9.63
N ASP A 314 -64.48 -23.63 8.68
CA ASP A 314 -63.42 -22.69 8.29
C ASP A 314 -63.24 -21.62 9.37
N LEU A 315 -64.34 -21.13 9.96
CA LEU A 315 -64.30 -20.20 11.11
C LEU A 315 -63.57 -20.81 12.31
N MET A 316 -63.78 -22.10 12.60
CA MET A 316 -63.12 -22.80 13.71
C MET A 316 -61.61 -22.97 13.45
N LYS A 317 -61.21 -23.30 12.21
CA LYS A 317 -59.79 -23.39 11.83
C LYS A 317 -59.10 -22.03 11.95
N ILE A 318 -59.73 -20.95 11.50
CA ILE A 318 -59.17 -19.60 11.56
C ILE A 318 -59.07 -19.11 13.02
N ARG A 319 -60.08 -19.37 13.86
CA ARG A 319 -60.02 -19.07 15.31
C ARG A 319 -58.88 -19.82 16.01
N ARG A 320 -58.65 -21.07 15.65
CA ARG A 320 -57.54 -21.87 16.20
C ARG A 320 -56.19 -21.26 15.81
N LYS A 321 -56.00 -20.94 14.52
CA LYS A 321 -54.79 -20.27 14.01
C LYS A 321 -54.55 -18.92 14.68
N ALA A 322 -55.60 -18.12 14.88
CA ALA A 322 -55.48 -16.84 15.57
C ALA A 322 -55.07 -17.00 17.04
N ARG A 323 -55.60 -18.00 17.74
CA ARG A 323 -55.20 -18.30 19.12
C ARG A 323 -53.75 -18.79 19.21
N GLU A 324 -53.31 -19.64 18.29
CA GLU A 324 -51.91 -20.09 18.19
C GLU A 324 -50.96 -18.91 17.91
N ALA A 325 -51.40 -17.92 17.12
CA ALA A 325 -50.66 -16.68 16.85
C ALA A 325 -50.79 -15.60 17.94
N GLY A 326 -51.54 -15.85 19.02
CA GLY A 326 -51.76 -14.87 20.10
C GLY A 326 -52.62 -13.66 19.72
N VAL A 327 -53.39 -13.75 18.62
CA VAL A 327 -54.24 -12.67 18.10
C VAL A 327 -55.69 -12.87 18.53
N LYS A 328 -56.32 -11.82 19.05
CA LYS A 328 -57.75 -11.81 19.41
C LYS A 328 -58.58 -11.33 18.21
N LEU A 329 -59.34 -12.23 17.59
CA LEU A 329 -60.27 -11.88 16.52
C LEU A 329 -61.49 -11.15 17.10
N ILE A 330 -61.93 -10.08 16.43
CA ILE A 330 -63.13 -9.32 16.80
C ILE A 330 -64.32 -10.02 16.14
N THR A 331 -65.24 -10.55 16.96
CA THR A 331 -66.52 -11.07 16.47
C THR A 331 -67.50 -9.91 16.34
N LYS A 332 -68.12 -9.75 15.15
CA LYS A 332 -69.24 -8.82 14.97
C LYS A 332 -70.46 -9.23 15.77
#